data_AF-A0A6V8Q2J6-F1
#
_entry.id   AF-A0A6V8Q2J6-F1
#
_cell.length_a   1.000
_cell.length_b   1.000
_cell.length_c   1.000
_cell.angle_alpha   90.00
_cell.angle_beta   90.00
_cell.angle_gamma   90.00
#
_symmetry.space_group_name_H-M   'P 1'
#
loop_
_entity.id
_entity.type
_entity.pdbx_description
1 polymer ?
#
loop_
_entity_poly.entity_id
_entity_poly.type
_entity_poly.pdbx_seq_one_letter_code
_entity_poly.pdbx_strand_id
1 'polypeptide(L)' 'MAGQSSHILIRNARVVDVFRGEVIEAEVLISGDKIARVGQVEELPEDMQVIDASGKYLAPGFIDSHVHIES' A
#
# COMPACT_ATOMS: atom_id res chain seq x y z
N MET A 1 10.24 -21.02 -5.98
CA MET A 1 9.01 -20.48 -6.58
C MET A 1 9.33 -19.08 -7.07
N ALA A 2 8.92 -18.75 -8.30
CA ALA A 2 9.47 -17.67 -9.11
C ALA A 2 9.47 -16.30 -8.40
N GLY A 3 10.60 -15.59 -8.50
CA GLY A 3 10.82 -14.28 -7.91
C GLY A 3 9.88 -13.24 -8.53
N GLN A 4 8.98 -12.73 -7.72
CA GLN A 4 8.31 -11.48 -8.01
C GLN A 4 9.20 -10.35 -7.48
N SER A 5 9.16 -9.21 -8.15
CA SER A 5 9.83 -8.00 -7.69
C SER A 5 9.67 -7.84 -6.18
N SER A 6 10.77 -7.64 -5.47
CA SER A 6 10.74 -7.41 -4.02
C SER A 6 10.08 -6.08 -3.65
N HIS A 7 9.75 -5.24 -4.63
CA HIS A 7 9.27 -3.89 -4.43
C HIS A 7 7.93 -3.66 -5.14
N ILE A 8 6.95 -3.14 -4.41
CA ILE A 8 5.66 -2.71 -4.96
C ILE A 8 5.48 -1.24 -4.63
N LEU A 9 5.22 -0.41 -5.64
CA LEU A 9 4.84 0.99 -5.45
C LEU A 9 3.37 1.18 -5.79
N ILE A 10 2.60 1.68 -4.83
CA ILE A 10 1.24 2.15 -5.04
C ILE A 10 1.32 3.67 -5.18
N ARG A 11 0.98 4.21 -6.36
CA ARG A 11 1.06 5.64 -6.67
C ARG A 11 -0.31 6.28 -6.87
N ASN A 12 -0.36 7.61 -6.79
CA ASN A 12 -1.58 8.42 -6.97
C ASN A 12 -2.72 8.03 -6.01
N ALA A 13 -2.39 7.51 -4.83
CA ALA A 13 -3.36 7.03 -3.87
C ALA A 13 -3.84 8.15 -2.94
N ARG A 14 -5.11 8.08 -2.55
CA ARG A 14 -5.65 8.81 -1.40
C ARG A 14 -5.52 7.92 -0.16
N VAL A 15 -4.42 8.05 0.58
CA VAL A 15 -4.10 7.22 1.74
C VAL A 15 -4.93 7.64 2.94
N VAL A 16 -5.61 6.69 3.57
CA VAL A 16 -6.37 6.89 4.80
C VAL A 16 -5.42 6.80 5.99
N ASP A 17 -4.96 7.95 6.50
CA ASP A 17 -4.16 8.03 7.72
C ASP A 17 -5.09 7.92 8.93
N VAL A 18 -5.28 6.68 9.39
CA VAL A 18 -6.13 6.36 10.55
C VAL A 18 -5.54 6.84 11.88
N PHE A 19 -4.23 7.12 11.94
CA PHE A 19 -3.60 7.64 13.15
C PHE A 19 -3.91 9.13 13.33
N ARG A 20 -3.88 9.89 12.23
CA ARG A 20 -4.20 11.33 12.23
C ARG A 20 -5.67 11.64 11.98
N GLY A 21 -6.44 10.68 11.46
CA GLY A 21 -7.85 10.87 11.14
C GLY A 21 -8.09 11.69 9.86
N GLU A 22 -7.15 11.63 8.90
CA GLU A 22 -7.21 12.40 7.65
C GLU A 22 -6.97 11.53 6.42
N VAL A 23 -7.22 12.09 5.24
CA VAL A 23 -6.91 11.47 3.95
C VAL A 23 -5.87 12.32 3.24
N ILE A 24 -4.72 11.73 2.95
CA ILE A 24 -3.59 12.41 2.30
C ILE A 24 -3.35 11.85 0.91
N GLU A 25 -2.85 12.67 -0.01
CA GLU A 25 -2.28 12.18 -1.27
C GLU A 25 -0.85 11.75 -1.03
N ALA A 26 -0.56 10.47 -1.27
CA ALA A 26 0.76 9.89 -1.03
C ALA A 26 0.97 8.65 -1.89
N GLU A 27 2.24 8.29 -2.06
CA GLU A 27 2.64 7.00 -2.61
C GLU A 27 3.04 6.08 -1.46
N VAL A 28 2.93 4.77 -1.68
CA VAL A 28 3.30 3.76 -0.70
C VAL A 28 4.24 2.76 -1.36
N LEU A 29 5.48 2.73 -0.87
CA LEU A 29 6.49 1.76 -1.28
C LEU A 29 6.49 0.59 -0.30
N ILE A 30 6.33 -0.60 -0.83
CA ILE A 30 6.37 -1.88 -0.13
C ILE A 30 7.66 -2.57 -0.53
N SER A 31 8.38 -3.11 0.44
CA SER A 31 9.58 -3.93 0.25
C SER A 31 9.38 -5.26 0.97
N GLY A 32 9.19 -6.34 0.22
CA GLY A 32 8.81 -7.64 0.76
C GLY A 32 7.49 -7.58 1.52
N ASP A 33 7.53 -7.83 2.82
CA ASP A 33 6.38 -7.87 3.74
C ASP A 33 6.18 -6.57 4.54
N LYS A 34 6.98 -5.52 4.26
CA LYS A 34 6.97 -4.26 5.02
C LYS A 34 6.66 -3.06 4.14
N ILE A 35 6.00 -2.07 4.73
CA ILE A 35 5.90 -0.72 4.16
C ILE A 35 7.24 -0.04 4.39
N ALA A 36 7.96 0.26 3.30
CA ALA A 36 9.25 0.94 3.34
C ALA A 36 9.09 2.48 3.39
N ARG A 37 8.02 3.02 2.79
CA ARG A 37 7.74 4.46 2.77
C ARG A 37 6.27 4.75 2.54
N VAL A 38 5.80 5.84 3.15
CA VAL A 38 4.54 6.53 2.83
C VAL A 38 4.88 7.99 2.56
N GLY A 39 4.50 8.50 1.39
CA GLY A 39 4.86 9.82 0.89
C GLY A 39 5.42 9.75 -0.53
N GLN A 40 5.94 10.87 -1.03
CA GLN A 40 6.50 10.93 -2.38
C GLN A 40 7.74 10.02 -2.52
N VAL A 41 7.82 9.29 -3.64
CA VAL A 41 8.91 8.39 -4.01
C VAL A 41 9.57 8.93 -5.28
N GLU A 42 10.71 9.60 -5.12
CA GLU A 42 11.42 10.23 -6.24
C GLU A 42 12.28 9.23 -7.04
N GLU A 43 12.87 8.25 -6.36
CA GLU A 43 13.72 7.24 -6.97
C GLU A 43 12.98 5.90 -7.05
N LEU A 44 12.80 5.44 -8.28
CA LEU A 44 12.15 4.19 -8.58
C LEU A 44 13.23 3.09 -8.66
N PRO A 45 13.31 2.12 -7.72
CA PRO A 45 14.21 1.00 -7.89
C PRO A 45 13.94 0.28 -9.22
N GLU A 46 15.01 -0.12 -9.92
CA GLU A 46 14.90 -0.98 -11.09
C GLU A 46 14.22 -2.29 -10.65
N ASP A 47 13.25 -2.74 -11.44
CA ASP A 47 12.40 -3.91 -11.15
C ASP A 47 11.43 -3.77 -9.98
N MET A 48 10.47 -2.84 -10.06
CA MET A 48 9.32 -2.78 -9.14
C MET A 48 7.96 -3.00 -9.84
N GLN A 49 7.01 -3.62 -9.15
CA GLN A 49 5.61 -3.61 -9.58
C GLN A 49 4.98 -2.27 -9.23
N VAL A 50 4.45 -1.56 -10.22
CA VAL A 50 3.71 -0.31 -10.00
C VAL A 50 2.21 -0.54 -10.08
N ILE A 51 1.49 -0.09 -9.05
CA ILE A 51 0.03 -0.11 -8.96
C ILE A 51 -0.46 1.35 -9.01
N ASP A 52 -1.28 1.67 -10.00
CA ASP A 52 -1.89 3.00 -10.13
C ASP A 52 -3.23 3.04 -9.38
N ALA A 53 -3.30 3.84 -8.31
CA ALA A 53 -4.47 4.00 -7.47
C ALA A 53 -5.20 5.33 -7.72
N SER A 54 -5.02 5.95 -8.90
CA SER A 54 -5.67 7.21 -9.26
C SER A 54 -7.18 7.17 -9.01
N GLY A 55 -7.68 8.15 -8.24
CA GLY A 55 -9.10 8.24 -7.87
C GLY A 55 -9.59 7.17 -6.90
N LYS A 56 -8.69 6.37 -6.31
CA LYS A 56 -8.98 5.34 -5.31
C LYS A 56 -8.43 5.74 -3.94
N TYR A 57 -8.96 5.07 -2.91
CA TYR A 57 -8.47 5.17 -1.55
C TYR A 57 -7.58 3.97 -1.23
N LEU A 58 -6.50 4.20 -0.49
CA LEU A 58 -5.65 3.16 0.07
C LEU A 58 -5.80 3.17 1.60
N ALA A 59 -6.22 2.05 2.15
CA ALA A 59 -6.41 1.88 3.60
C ALA A 59 -5.56 0.71 4.10
N PRO A 60 -5.26 0.64 5.41
CA PRO A 60 -4.80 -0.59 6.02
C PRO A 60 -5.77 -1.74 5.71
N GLY A 61 -5.24 -2.97 5.61
CA GLY A 61 -6.08 -4.15 5.48
C GLY A 61 -7.05 -4.25 6.65
N PHE A 62 -8.30 -4.61 6.37
CA PHE A 62 -9.31 -4.77 7.41
C PHE A 62 -8.99 -5.96 8.30
N ILE A 63 -9.29 -5.80 9.59
CA ILE A 63 -9.14 -6.85 10.60
C ILE A 63 -10.53 -7.21 11.08
N ASP A 64 -10.90 -8.47 10.91
CA ASP A 64 -12.12 -9.03 11.49
C ASP A 64 -11.78 -9.66 12.84
N SER A 65 -12.29 -9.08 13.92
CA SER A 65 -12.04 -9.57 15.28
C SER A 65 -12.89 -10.76 15.66
N HIS A 66 -13.97 -11.04 14.92
CA HIS A 66 -14.92 -12.08 15.28
C HIS A 66 -15.72 -12.55 14.08
N VAL A 67 -15.28 -13.69 13.53
CA VAL A 67 -15.96 -14.37 12.43
C VAL A 67 -16.16 -15.83 12.79
N HIS A 68 -17.31 -16.35 12.37
CA HIS A 68 -17.51 -17.78 12.24
C HIS A 68 -17.59 -18.08 10.75
N ILE A 69 -16.54 -18.70 10.21
CA ILE A 69 -16.42 -18.90 8.75
C ILE A 69 -17.51 -19.85 8.23
N GLU A 70 -17.91 -20.83 9.05
CA GLU A 70 -18.89 -21.86 8.70
C GLU A 70 -20.29 -21.65 9.33
N SER A 71 -20.59 -20.47 9.88
CA SER A 71 -21.96 -20.15 10.38
C SER A 71 -22.98 -19.92 9.28
#